data_AF-A0A9X2U8D4-F1
#
_entry.id   AF-A0A9X2U8D4-F1
#
_cell.length_a   1.000
_cell.length_b   1.000
_cell.length_c   1.000
_cell.angle_alpha   90.00
_cell.angle_beta   90.00
_cell.angle_gamma   90.00
#
_symmetry.space_group_name_H-M   'P 1'
#
loop_
_entity.id
_entity.type
_entity.pdbx_description
1 polymer ?
#
loop_
_entity_poly.entity_id
_entity_poly.type
_entity_poly.pdbx_seq_one_letter_code
_entity_poly.pdbx_strand_id
1 'polypeptide(L)'
;MSSIEERQREEKEQRRRTIVDAAESDRVLEVMAEAIQNGIDDGSIRGDLDPAQTAVILWGSTHGLIQLAANKGPGLERRHGLAPESLVNWGLSFLGVALAGQPLNSSDGE
;
A
#
# COMPACT_ATOMS: atom_id res chain seq x y z
N MET A 1 -27.46 36.22 7.99
CA MET A 1 -26.18 35.74 7.41
C MET A 1 -26.41 35.58 5.92
N SER A 2 -25.51 36.11 5.10
CA SER A 2 -25.67 36.15 3.64
C SER A 2 -25.35 34.78 3.03
N SER A 3 -26.10 34.37 1.99
CA SER A 3 -25.84 33.14 1.22
C SER A 3 -24.39 33.04 0.71
N ILE A 4 -23.71 34.17 0.53
CA ILE A 4 -22.30 34.23 0.13
C ILE A 4 -21.36 33.81 1.28
N GLU A 5 -21.67 34.21 2.51
CA GLU A 5 -20.87 33.88 3.70
C GLU A 5 -20.97 32.39 4.06
N GLU A 6 -22.16 31.82 3.87
CA GLU A 6 -22.42 30.39 4.10
C GLU A 6 -21.65 29.53 3.09
N ARG A 7 -21.71 29.88 1.79
CA ARG A 7 -20.96 29.17 0.74
C ARG A 7 -19.45 29.26 0.94
N GLN A 8 -18.93 30.42 1.34
CA GLN A 8 -17.50 30.58 1.65
C GLN A 8 -17.06 29.76 2.87
N ARG A 9 -17.94 29.59 3.86
CA ARG A 9 -17.67 28.76 5.04
C ARG A 9 -17.62 27.28 4.68
N GLU A 10 -18.58 26.81 3.90
CA GLU A 10 -18.63 25.44 3.38
C GLU A 10 -17.42 25.11 2.50
N GLU A 11 -17.06 25.98 1.56
CA GLU A 11 -15.89 25.79 0.68
C GLU A 11 -14.58 25.73 1.49
N LYS A 12 -14.43 26.58 2.53
CA LYS A 12 -13.26 26.59 3.41
C LYS A 12 -13.18 25.34 4.27
N GLU A 13 -14.31 24.82 4.73
CA GLU A 13 -14.40 23.60 5.53
C GLU A 13 -14.13 22.36 4.68
N GLN A 14 -14.66 22.33 3.45
CA GLN A 14 -14.37 21.27 2.48
C GLN A 14 -12.89 21.24 2.11
N ARG A 15 -12.28 22.39 1.79
CA ARG A 15 -10.83 22.48 1.51
C ARG A 15 -10.00 21.99 2.69
N ARG A 16 -10.39 22.34 3.92
CA ARG A 16 -9.70 21.89 5.13
C ARG A 16 -9.77 20.37 5.26
N ARG A 17 -10.96 19.77 5.08
CA ARG A 17 -11.12 18.31 5.09
C ARG A 17 -10.24 17.63 4.06
N THR A 18 -10.27 18.09 2.80
CA THR A 18 -9.44 17.50 1.74
C THR A 18 -7.93 17.55 2.04
N ILE A 19 -7.44 18.64 2.64
CA ILE A 19 -6.03 18.76 3.04
C ILE A 19 -5.70 17.79 4.18
N VAL A 20 -6.59 17.67 5.18
CA VAL A 20 -6.40 16.75 6.31
C VAL A 20 -6.41 15.29 5.84
N ASP A 21 -7.37 14.91 4.99
CA ASP A 21 -7.48 13.55 4.45
C ASP A 21 -6.25 13.14 3.63
N ALA A 22 -5.69 14.07 2.85
CA ALA A 22 -4.46 13.85 2.10
C ALA A 22 -3.26 13.67 3.06
N ALA A 23 -3.11 14.54 4.06
CA ALA A 23 -2.03 14.44 5.04
C ALA A 23 -2.11 13.18 5.92
N GLU A 24 -3.32 12.70 6.23
CA GLU A 24 -3.51 11.43 6.95
C GLU A 24 -3.16 10.22 6.09
N SER A 25 -3.44 10.28 4.78
CA SER A 25 -3.04 9.25 3.82
C SER A 25 -1.52 9.18 3.66
N ASP A 26 -0.85 10.34 3.62
CA ASP A 26 0.61 10.42 3.53
C ASP A 26 1.29 9.81 4.76
N ARG A 27 0.73 10.02 5.97
CA ARG A 27 1.25 9.43 7.21
C ARG A 27 1.28 7.90 7.21
N VAL A 28 0.31 7.25 6.56
CA VAL A 28 0.30 5.78 6.48
C VAL A 28 1.48 5.29 5.65
N LEU A 29 1.76 5.95 4.53
CA LEU A 29 2.90 5.61 3.68
C LEU A 29 4.23 5.93 4.37
N GLU A 30 4.30 7.00 5.16
CA GLU A 30 5.48 7.32 5.98
C GLU A 30 5.78 6.20 6.99
N VAL A 31 4.77 5.73 7.74
CA VAL A 31 4.95 4.61 8.69
C VAL A 31 5.39 3.33 7.97
N MET A 32 4.83 3.06 6.79
CA MET A 32 5.26 1.92 5.98
C MET A 32 6.71 2.06 5.52
N ALA A 33 7.11 3.25 5.04
CA ALA A 33 8.48 3.52 4.63
C ALA A 33 9.47 3.39 5.80
N GLU A 34 9.11 3.86 7.00
CA GLU A 34 9.92 3.69 8.21
C GLU A 34 10.08 2.21 8.58
N ALA A 35 9.00 1.42 8.51
CA ALA A 35 9.08 -0.02 8.76
C ALA A 35 9.98 -0.74 7.73
N ILE A 36 9.94 -0.32 6.47
CA ILE A 36 10.82 -0.85 5.42
C ILE A 36 12.28 -0.46 5.68
N GLN A 37 12.54 0.79 6.06
CA GLN A 37 13.89 1.24 6.42
C GLN A 37 14.45 0.45 7.61
N ASN A 38 13.65 0.23 8.66
CA ASN A 38 14.06 -0.58 9.80
C ASN A 38 14.41 -2.02 9.39
N GLY A 39 13.63 -2.61 8.48
CA GLY A 39 13.92 -3.94 7.94
C GLY A 39 15.18 -3.99 7.06
N ILE A 40 15.50 -2.90 6.36
CA ILE A 40 16.78 -2.77 5.65
C ILE A 40 17.94 -2.69 6.65
N ASP A 41 17.78 -1.87 7.69
CA ASP A 41 18.80 -1.64 8.71
C ASP A 41 19.10 -2.91 9.54
N ASP A 42 18.09 -3.75 9.78
CA ASP A 42 18.25 -5.03 10.49
C ASP A 42 18.56 -6.23 9.57
N GLY A 43 18.55 -6.03 8.24
CA GLY A 43 18.87 -7.04 7.24
C GLY A 43 17.73 -8.03 6.94
N SER A 44 16.53 -7.83 7.45
CA SER A 44 15.34 -8.63 7.11
C SER A 44 14.74 -8.28 5.74
N ILE A 45 15.01 -7.09 5.22
CA ILE A 45 14.64 -6.62 3.88
C ILE A 45 15.93 -6.31 3.11
N ARG A 46 15.97 -6.67 1.83
CA ARG A 46 17.11 -6.38 0.96
C ARG A 46 17.37 -4.86 0.83
N GLY A 47 18.65 -4.47 0.88
CA GLY A 47 19.05 -3.07 0.97
C GLY A 47 19.07 -2.27 -0.34
N ASP A 48 18.76 -2.89 -1.49
CA ASP A 48 18.68 -2.20 -2.79
C ASP A 48 17.35 -1.47 -3.02
N LEU A 49 16.38 -1.62 -2.11
CA LEU A 49 15.05 -1.04 -2.23
C LEU A 49 15.01 0.41 -1.74
N ASP A 50 14.30 1.27 -2.46
CA ASP A 50 13.89 2.58 -1.95
C ASP A 50 12.66 2.41 -1.02
N PRO A 51 12.71 2.85 0.25
CA PRO A 51 11.64 2.61 1.21
C PRO A 51 10.30 3.26 0.82
N ALA A 52 10.33 4.47 0.27
CA ALA A 52 9.11 5.21 -0.09
C ALA A 52 8.43 4.57 -1.31
N GLN A 53 9.18 4.26 -2.36
CA GLN A 53 8.66 3.56 -3.54
C GLN A 53 8.13 2.17 -3.16
N THR A 54 8.85 1.45 -2.29
CA THR A 54 8.44 0.14 -1.82
C THR A 54 7.15 0.22 -1.01
N ALA A 55 6.98 1.23 -0.16
CA ALA A 55 5.74 1.47 0.58
C ALA A 55 4.54 1.65 -0.35
N VAL A 56 4.68 2.49 -1.38
CA VAL A 56 3.62 2.72 -2.38
C VAL A 56 3.25 1.43 -3.13
N ILE A 57 4.25 0.64 -3.53
CA ILE A 57 4.05 -0.63 -4.22
C ILE A 57 3.34 -1.64 -3.32
N LEU A 58 3.77 -1.78 -2.06
CA LEU A 58 3.14 -2.68 -1.09
C LEU A 58 1.71 -2.26 -0.78
N TRP A 59 1.46 -0.96 -0.61
CA TRP A 59 0.12 -0.43 -0.41
C TRP A 59 -0.80 -0.76 -1.59
N GLY A 60 -0.37 -0.46 -2.82
CA GLY A 60 -1.14 -0.75 -4.04
C GLY A 60 -1.41 -2.24 -4.23
N SER A 61 -0.41 -3.09 -3.96
CA SER A 61 -0.52 -4.55 -4.05
C SER A 61 -1.52 -5.10 -3.04
N THR A 62 -1.41 -4.69 -1.77
CA THR A 62 -2.29 -5.14 -0.70
C THR A 62 -3.72 -4.66 -0.91
N HIS A 63 -3.89 -3.40 -1.34
CA HIS A 63 -5.19 -2.86 -1.68
C HIS A 63 -5.83 -3.63 -2.85
N GLY A 64 -5.07 -3.95 -3.91
CA GLY A 64 -5.56 -4.75 -5.03
C GLY A 64 -5.98 -6.17 -4.62
N LEU A 65 -5.21 -6.84 -3.77
CA LEU A 65 -5.56 -8.16 -3.22
C LEU A 65 -6.86 -8.13 -2.43
N ILE A 66 -7.02 -7.14 -1.55
CA ILE A 66 -8.24 -6.95 -0.75
C ILE A 66 -9.44 -6.68 -1.66
N GLN A 67 -9.31 -5.78 -2.64
CA GLN A 67 -10.38 -5.49 -3.59
C GLN A 67 -10.77 -6.71 -4.42
N LEU A 68 -9.80 -7.54 -4.81
CA LEU A 68 -10.05 -8.75 -5.57
C LEU A 68 -10.80 -9.79 -4.74
N ALA A 69 -10.37 -10.00 -3.49
CA ALA A 69 -11.04 -10.89 -2.54
C ALA A 69 -12.47 -10.41 -2.23
N ALA A 70 -12.65 -9.13 -1.92
CA ALA A 70 -13.95 -8.56 -1.55
C ALA A 70 -14.97 -8.54 -2.69
N ASN A 71 -14.54 -8.19 -3.91
CA ASN A 71 -15.47 -7.93 -5.02
C ASN A 71 -15.59 -9.10 -6.01
N LYS A 72 -14.56 -9.96 -6.09
CA LYS A 72 -14.53 -11.08 -7.06
C LYS A 72 -14.32 -12.44 -6.40
N GLY A 73 -14.23 -12.50 -5.07
CA GLY A 73 -13.96 -13.72 -4.30
C GLY A 73 -14.79 -14.94 -4.72
N PRO A 74 -16.14 -14.89 -4.63
CA PRO A 74 -16.98 -16.03 -5.02
C PRO A 74 -16.81 -16.46 -6.49
N GLY A 75 -16.49 -15.52 -7.38
CA GLY A 75 -16.25 -15.80 -8.79
C GLY A 75 -14.90 -16.46 -9.05
N LEU A 76 -13.87 -16.09 -8.29
CA LEU A 76 -12.53 -16.68 -8.36
C LEU A 76 -12.52 -18.08 -7.77
N GLU A 77 -13.21 -18.29 -6.66
CA GLU A 77 -13.35 -19.60 -6.04
C GLU A 77 -14.02 -20.59 -6.99
N ARG A 78 -15.15 -20.22 -7.59
CA ARG A 78 -15.86 -21.10 -8.55
C ARG A 78 -15.05 -21.43 -9.80
N ARG A 79 -14.24 -20.49 -10.31
CA ARG A 79 -13.51 -20.65 -11.59
C ARG A 79 -12.12 -21.23 -11.43
N HIS A 80 -11.47 -20.99 -10.29
CA HIS A 80 -10.05 -21.27 -10.09
C HIS A 80 -9.78 -22.03 -8.78
N GLY A 81 -10.79 -22.33 -7.96
CA GLY A 81 -10.62 -22.97 -6.66
C GLY A 81 -9.88 -22.11 -5.63
N LEU A 82 -9.81 -20.79 -5.86
CA LEU A 82 -9.10 -19.85 -5.01
C LEU A 82 -10.06 -19.21 -3.99
N ALA A 83 -9.97 -19.66 -2.73
CA ALA A 83 -10.72 -19.06 -1.63
C ALA A 83 -10.25 -17.60 -1.40
N PRO A 84 -11.16 -16.65 -1.12
CA PRO A 84 -10.83 -15.22 -0.95
C PRO A 84 -9.79 -14.96 0.15
N GLU A 85 -9.89 -15.67 1.28
CA GLU A 85 -8.97 -15.54 2.41
C GLU A 85 -7.59 -16.07 2.05
N SER A 86 -7.54 -17.17 1.29
CA SER A 86 -6.29 -17.74 0.81
C SER A 86 -5.59 -16.76 -0.12
N LEU A 87 -6.31 -16.08 -1.02
CA LEU A 87 -5.74 -15.12 -1.97
C LEU A 87 -4.92 -14.02 -1.27
N VAL A 88 -5.44 -13.44 -0.18
CA VAL A 88 -4.74 -12.41 0.58
C VAL A 88 -3.49 -12.98 1.25
N ASN A 89 -3.60 -14.13 1.92
CA ASN A 89 -2.48 -14.78 2.60
C ASN A 89 -1.34 -15.16 1.65
N TRP A 90 -1.68 -15.73 0.48
CA TRP A 90 -0.71 -16.05 -0.57
C TRP A 90 -0.04 -14.79 -1.11
N GLY A 91 -0.82 -13.74 -1.35
CA GLY A 91 -0.30 -12.46 -1.83
C GLY A 91 0.68 -11.82 -0.85
N LEU A 92 0.35 -11.79 0.45
CA LEU A 92 1.26 -11.27 1.48
C LEU A 92 2.54 -12.11 1.60
N SER A 93 2.42 -13.44 1.53
CA SER A 93 3.59 -14.34 1.56
C SER A 93 4.50 -14.10 0.35
N PHE A 94 3.92 -13.94 -0.84
CA PHE A 94 4.65 -13.61 -2.06
C PHE A 94 5.41 -12.29 -1.94
N LEU A 95 4.75 -11.24 -1.43
CA LEU A 95 5.39 -9.94 -1.19
C LEU A 95 6.51 -10.05 -0.17
N GLY A 96 6.33 -10.80 0.92
CA GLY A 96 7.37 -11.02 1.93
C GLY A 96 8.64 -11.66 1.35
N VAL A 97 8.48 -12.69 0.50
CA VAL A 97 9.62 -13.29 -0.21
C VAL A 97 10.29 -12.30 -1.16
N ALA A 98 9.52 -11.45 -1.85
CA ALA A 98 10.08 -10.44 -2.75
C ALA A 98 10.92 -9.37 -2.00
N LEU A 99 10.56 -9.07 -0.75
CA LEU A 99 11.32 -8.15 0.11
C LEU A 99 12.59 -8.78 0.69
N ALA A 100 12.55 -10.07 1.02
CA ALA A 100 13.69 -10.78 1.61
C ALA A 100 14.64 -11.43 0.58
N GLY A 101 14.20 -11.55 -0.68
CA GLY A 101 14.94 -12.23 -1.74
C GLY A 101 16.12 -11.45 -2.30
N GLN A 102 16.94 -12.10 -3.12
CA GLN A 102 18.06 -11.46 -3.83
C GLN A 102 17.55 -10.51 -4.94
N PRO A 103 18.26 -9.40 -5.23
CA PRO A 103 17.95 -8.54 -6.37
C PRO A 103 18.03 -9.33 -7.68
N LEU A 104 17.05 -9.17 -8.58
CA LEU A 104 17.05 -9.87 -9.88
C LEU A 104 18.23 -9.50 -10.77
N ASN A 105 18.86 -8.35 -10.50
CA ASN A 105 20.00 -7.81 -11.24
C ASN A 105 21.23 -7.65 -10.34
N SER A 106 21.44 -8.55 -9.37
CA SER A 106 22.81 -8.75 -8.87
C SER A 106 23.62 -9.26 -10.07
N SER A 107 24.13 -8.34 -10.88
CA SER A 107 25.33 -8.60 -11.64
C SER A 107 26.37 -8.92 -10.59
N ASP A 108 26.50 -10.21 -10.29
CA ASP A 108 27.79 -10.77 -9.92
C ASP A 108 28.72 -10.34 -11.06
N GLY A 109 29.36 -9.19 -10.84
CA GLY A 109 30.33 -8.62 -11.73
C GLY A 109 31.66 -9.32 -11.51
N GLU A 110 32.33 -9.54 -12.64
CA GLU A 110 33.76 -9.85 -12.82
C GLU A 110 34.22 -11.30 -12.58
#